data_AF-A0A7V3F5F2-F1
#
_entry.id   AF-A0A7V3F5F2-F1
#
_cell.length_a   1.000
_cell.length_b   1.000
_cell.length_c   1.000
_cell.angle_alpha   90.00
_cell.angle_beta   90.00
_cell.angle_gamma   90.00
#
_symmetry.space_group_name_H-M   'P 1'
#
loop_
_entity.id
_entity.type
_entity.pdbx_description
1 polymer ?
#
loop_
_entity_poly.entity_id
_entity_poly.type
_entity_poly.pdbx_seq_one_letter_code
_entity_poly.pdbx_strand_id
1 'polypeptide(L)'
;MAKAIEQLSASGWTVGHVALGLHGTVSGSVKQQTHDGDTIIVQAVGNLGVRFLGVDAPEISFTLPGGRSFIRLSDPQWEDFLRDPFAASSPPFEPPLSPALLCHLRACVGPGAAMNHHLHASAAEDALEEEILKDAAVLGQSAAELRFFLVFAQEVMDGYGRLLCYLNREQPDANLPEPRPRSYNERLLRLGQVAPYFIWPNINPFLAKGQRGSILEAVPAPGTAHSLAVSDPALRDARQSVQEARRQGIGIYHASQPLRLHPFEVRFLSRRRPPDRWVIDLSLDDDVLIQPQNYHTIQHAEDRLWIPQEYIPLFVEAGWRRQAC
;
A
#
# COMPACT_ATOMS: atom_id res chain seq x y z
N MET A 1 -2.76 -20.76 8.09
CA MET A 1 -3.28 -20.32 9.40
C MET A 1 -4.72 -19.86 9.24
N ALA A 2 -5.59 -20.09 10.24
CA ALA A 2 -6.95 -19.56 10.21
C ALA A 2 -6.92 -18.03 10.26
N LYS A 3 -7.70 -17.38 9.40
CA LYS A 3 -7.84 -15.92 9.35
C LYS A 3 -9.09 -15.52 10.11
N ALA A 4 -8.99 -14.47 10.93
CA ALA A 4 -10.15 -13.89 11.59
C ALA A 4 -11.06 -13.17 10.60
N ILE A 5 -10.51 -12.67 9.49
CA ILE A 5 -11.26 -12.07 8.40
C ILE A 5 -10.71 -12.59 7.07
N GLU A 6 -11.59 -13.02 6.18
CA GLU A 6 -11.20 -13.55 4.87
C GLU A 6 -12.21 -13.22 3.78
N GLN A 7 -11.74 -13.26 2.53
CA GLN A 7 -12.59 -13.20 1.36
C GLN A 7 -12.93 -14.61 0.88
N LEU A 8 -14.21 -14.95 0.84
CA LEU A 8 -14.70 -16.24 0.35
C LEU A 8 -14.57 -16.30 -1.18
N SER A 9 -13.82 -17.28 -1.68
CA SER A 9 -13.50 -17.40 -3.11
C SER A 9 -14.71 -17.65 -4.00
N ALA A 10 -15.78 -18.25 -3.47
CA ALA A 10 -16.99 -18.57 -4.24
C ALA A 10 -17.95 -17.37 -4.38
N SER A 11 -18.10 -16.54 -3.33
CA SER A 11 -19.05 -15.43 -3.31
C SER A 11 -18.41 -14.06 -3.45
N GLY A 12 -17.10 -13.94 -3.23
CA GLY A 12 -16.38 -12.67 -3.15
C GLY A 12 -16.62 -11.89 -1.85
N TRP A 13 -17.43 -12.43 -0.93
CA TRP A 13 -17.78 -11.76 0.32
C TRP A 13 -16.60 -11.75 1.28
N THR A 14 -16.42 -10.64 1.99
CA THR A 14 -15.51 -10.57 3.13
C THR A 14 -16.29 -10.94 4.39
N VAL A 15 -15.83 -11.97 5.11
CA VAL A 15 -16.49 -12.51 6.31
C VAL A 15 -15.54 -12.47 7.50
N GLY A 16 -16.10 -12.33 8.70
CA GLY A 16 -15.36 -12.30 9.96
C GLY A 16 -15.75 -13.45 10.89
N HIS A 17 -14.77 -13.97 11.63
CA HIS A 17 -14.91 -15.04 12.61
C HIS A 17 -14.47 -14.51 13.98
N VAL A 18 -15.42 -14.45 14.91
CA VAL A 18 -15.21 -13.84 16.23
C VAL A 18 -15.82 -14.70 17.35
N ALA A 19 -15.27 -14.57 18.56
CA ALA A 19 -15.77 -15.17 19.79
C ALA A 19 -16.14 -14.07 20.80
N LEU A 20 -16.77 -14.43 21.92
CA LEU A 20 -17.06 -13.48 23.00
C LEU A 20 -15.78 -12.77 23.45
N GLY A 21 -15.86 -11.46 23.65
CA GLY A 21 -14.72 -10.66 24.11
C GLY A 21 -14.19 -11.09 25.47
N LEU A 22 -13.00 -10.60 25.82
CA LEU A 22 -12.37 -10.89 27.10
C LEU A 22 -12.92 -9.98 28.21
N HIS A 23 -12.97 -10.50 29.43
CA HIS A 23 -13.17 -9.74 30.67
C HIS A 23 -11.99 -10.04 31.60
N GLY A 24 -11.03 -9.11 31.64
CA GLY A 24 -9.70 -9.41 32.17
C GLY A 24 -8.97 -10.37 31.23
N THR A 25 -8.54 -11.53 31.73
CA THR A 25 -7.78 -12.54 30.97
C THR A 25 -8.62 -13.73 30.51
N VAL A 26 -9.92 -13.75 30.81
CA VAL A 26 -10.83 -14.86 30.48
C VAL A 26 -11.97 -14.38 29.57
N SER A 27 -12.62 -15.32 28.87
CA SER A 27 -13.82 -15.02 28.08
C SER A 27 -14.91 -14.42 28.96
N GLY A 28 -15.47 -13.29 28.57
CA GLY A 28 -16.60 -12.69 29.27
C GLY A 28 -17.92 -13.44 29.02
N SER A 29 -18.86 -13.27 29.93
CA SER A 29 -20.26 -13.69 29.72
C SER A 29 -20.95 -12.82 28.67
N VAL A 30 -22.04 -13.32 28.07
CA VAL A 30 -22.88 -12.54 27.14
C VAL A 30 -23.27 -11.19 27.76
N LYS A 31 -23.74 -11.18 29.01
CA LYS A 31 -24.13 -9.94 29.70
C LYS A 31 -22.99 -8.93 29.88
N GLN A 32 -21.75 -9.40 30.03
CA GLN A 32 -20.58 -8.51 30.17
C GLN A 32 -20.12 -7.93 28.83
N GLN A 33 -20.37 -8.65 27.73
CA GLN A 33 -19.88 -8.29 26.40
C GLN A 33 -20.95 -7.57 25.56
N THR A 34 -22.23 -7.79 25.85
CA THR A 34 -23.33 -7.00 25.27
C THR A 34 -23.37 -5.63 25.95
N HIS A 35 -23.08 -4.57 25.20
CA HIS A 35 -23.18 -3.20 25.69
C HIS A 35 -24.65 -2.74 25.65
N ASP A 36 -25.30 -2.93 24.50
CA ASP A 36 -26.70 -2.59 24.21
C ASP A 36 -27.25 -3.49 23.08
N GLY A 37 -28.36 -3.09 22.44
CA GLY A 37 -29.07 -3.90 21.44
C GLY A 37 -28.39 -3.99 20.07
N ASP A 38 -27.40 -3.13 19.79
CA ASP A 38 -26.68 -3.05 18.52
C ASP A 38 -25.15 -3.17 18.69
N THR A 39 -24.65 -3.26 19.93
CA THR A 39 -23.21 -3.37 20.22
C THR A 39 -22.87 -4.57 21.10
N ILE A 40 -21.98 -5.43 20.60
CA ILE A 40 -21.35 -6.53 21.35
C ILE A 40 -19.82 -6.48 21.19
N ILE A 41 -19.12 -6.70 22.30
CA ILE A 41 -17.65 -6.75 22.36
C ILE A 41 -17.20 -8.19 22.05
N VAL A 42 -16.30 -8.32 21.09
CA VAL A 42 -15.85 -9.61 20.56
C VAL A 42 -14.33 -9.67 20.49
N GLN A 43 -13.78 -10.89 20.46
CA GLN A 43 -12.39 -11.16 20.15
C GLN A 43 -12.27 -11.88 18.80
N ALA A 44 -11.23 -11.56 18.03
CA ALA A 44 -10.96 -12.20 16.75
C ALA A 44 -10.58 -13.69 16.93
N VAL A 45 -11.14 -14.56 16.08
CA VAL A 45 -10.77 -15.98 16.03
C VAL A 45 -9.82 -16.21 14.86
N GLY A 46 -8.52 -16.30 15.16
CA GLY A 46 -7.46 -16.45 14.16
C GLY A 46 -6.67 -15.16 13.94
N ASN A 47 -5.94 -15.08 12.84
CA ASN A 47 -5.01 -13.97 12.57
C ASN A 47 -5.65 -12.89 11.70
N LEU A 48 -5.26 -11.64 11.94
CA LEU A 48 -5.59 -10.50 11.10
C LEU A 48 -4.39 -10.17 10.21
N GLY A 49 -4.65 -9.94 8.92
CA GLY A 49 -3.65 -9.39 8.02
C GLY A 49 -3.59 -7.87 8.20
N VAL A 50 -2.39 -7.30 8.11
CA VAL A 50 -2.17 -5.85 8.09
C VAL A 50 -1.52 -5.49 6.77
N ARG A 51 -1.98 -4.39 6.15
CA ARG A 51 -1.37 -3.80 4.96
C ARG A 51 -0.99 -2.35 5.26
N PHE A 52 0.28 -2.05 4.99
CA PHE A 52 0.87 -0.76 5.26
C PHE A 52 0.36 0.29 4.28
N LEU A 53 -0.08 1.44 4.81
CA LEU A 53 -0.47 2.63 4.06
C LEU A 53 0.74 3.40 3.54
N GLY A 54 0.54 4.14 2.44
CA GLY A 54 1.52 5.03 1.83
C GLY A 54 2.68 4.33 1.13
N VAL A 55 2.73 3.00 1.14
CA VAL A 55 3.83 2.20 0.59
C VAL A 55 3.32 1.01 -0.22
N ASP A 56 4.16 0.54 -1.13
CA ASP A 56 3.93 -0.69 -1.89
C ASP A 56 5.25 -1.44 -2.01
N ALA A 57 5.31 -2.63 -1.39
CA ALA A 57 6.50 -3.47 -1.40
C ALA A 57 6.51 -4.37 -2.64
N PRO A 58 7.68 -4.68 -3.23
CA PRO A 58 7.76 -5.67 -4.29
C PRO A 58 7.13 -7.00 -3.86
N GLU A 59 6.23 -7.52 -4.70
CA GLU A 59 5.53 -8.78 -4.46
C GLU A 59 6.49 -9.98 -4.36
N ILE A 60 6.44 -10.71 -3.23
CA ILE A 60 7.18 -11.99 -3.08
C ILE A 60 6.53 -13.12 -3.88
N SER A 61 5.19 -13.08 -3.99
CA SER A 61 4.38 -14.06 -4.70
C SER A 61 3.08 -13.42 -5.16
N PHE A 62 2.56 -13.87 -6.29
CA PHE A 62 1.26 -13.44 -6.79
C PHE A 62 0.65 -14.53 -7.69
N THR A 63 -0.60 -14.37 -8.11
CA THR A 63 -1.20 -15.27 -9.09
C THR A 63 -0.66 -14.97 -10.50
N LEU A 64 -0.51 -15.97 -11.36
CA LEU A 64 -0.33 -15.76 -12.81
C LEU A 64 -1.69 -15.51 -13.50
N PRO A 65 -1.72 -14.96 -14.73
CA PRO A 65 -2.97 -14.75 -15.47
C PRO A 65 -3.84 -16.02 -15.53
N GLY A 66 -5.12 -15.88 -15.14
CA GLY A 66 -6.08 -16.99 -15.10
C GLY A 66 -5.88 -18.00 -13.95
N GLY A 67 -4.79 -17.89 -13.20
CA GLY A 67 -4.48 -18.73 -12.05
C GLY A 67 -5.25 -18.32 -10.79
N ARG A 68 -5.38 -19.27 -9.85
CA ARG A 68 -5.97 -19.03 -8.51
C ARG A 68 -4.95 -19.17 -7.38
N SER A 69 -3.80 -19.77 -7.66
CA SER A 69 -2.76 -20.04 -6.67
C SER A 69 -1.70 -18.95 -6.70
N PHE A 70 -1.26 -18.51 -5.52
CA PHE A 70 -0.10 -17.64 -5.39
C PHE A 70 1.16 -18.44 -5.67
N ILE A 71 1.97 -17.96 -6.60
CA ILE A 71 3.24 -18.53 -7.02
C ILE A 71 4.33 -17.49 -6.75
N ARG A 72 5.45 -17.91 -6.14
CA ARG A 72 6.58 -17.02 -5.87
C ARG A 72 7.14 -16.46 -7.16
N LEU A 73 7.58 -15.20 -7.16
CA LEU A 73 8.16 -14.59 -8.36
C LEU A 73 9.51 -15.21 -8.77
N SER A 74 10.15 -15.99 -7.90
CA SER A 74 11.30 -16.83 -8.24
C SER A 74 10.94 -18.11 -9.00
N ASP A 75 9.66 -18.45 -9.11
CA ASP A 75 9.23 -19.61 -9.89
C ASP A 75 9.48 -19.37 -11.40
N PRO A 76 10.03 -20.35 -12.15
CA PRO A 76 10.30 -20.21 -13.58
C PRO A 76 9.08 -19.76 -14.42
N GLN A 77 7.85 -20.08 -14.00
CA GLN A 77 6.66 -19.65 -14.72
C GLN A 77 6.49 -18.12 -14.75
N TRP A 78 6.98 -17.41 -13.73
CA TRP A 78 6.99 -15.94 -13.72
C TRP A 78 8.02 -15.36 -14.68
N GLU A 79 9.18 -16.00 -14.81
CA GLU A 79 10.21 -15.60 -15.76
C GLU A 79 9.72 -15.80 -17.21
N ASP A 80 9.03 -16.90 -17.49
CA ASP A 80 8.42 -17.14 -18.80
C ASP A 80 7.35 -16.10 -19.12
N PHE A 81 6.51 -15.74 -18.14
CA PHE A 81 5.47 -14.73 -18.32
C PHE A 81 6.04 -13.31 -18.50
N LEU A 82 6.95 -12.88 -17.62
CA LEU A 82 7.51 -11.52 -17.66
C LEU A 82 8.57 -11.32 -18.74
N ARG A 83 9.01 -12.38 -19.43
CA ARG A 83 9.82 -12.27 -20.65
C ARG A 83 9.09 -11.51 -21.75
N ASP A 84 7.80 -11.81 -21.96
CA ASP A 84 6.91 -11.06 -22.85
C ASP A 84 5.43 -11.20 -22.41
N PRO A 85 4.97 -10.37 -21.45
CA PRO A 85 3.58 -10.42 -20.99
C PRO A 85 2.59 -9.89 -22.04
N PHE A 86 3.08 -9.42 -23.20
CA PHE A 86 2.29 -8.86 -24.29
C PHE A 86 2.23 -9.79 -25.51
N ALA A 87 2.79 -11.00 -25.41
CA ALA A 87 2.71 -12.01 -26.45
C ALA A 87 1.25 -12.30 -26.82
N ALA A 88 0.98 -12.56 -28.09
CA ALA A 88 -0.36 -12.86 -28.60
C ALA A 88 -1.03 -14.09 -27.96
N SER A 89 -0.22 -14.98 -27.35
CA SER A 89 -0.69 -16.12 -26.56
C SER A 89 -1.27 -15.74 -25.21
N SER A 90 -0.98 -14.54 -24.70
CA SER A 90 -1.50 -14.06 -23.42
C SER A 90 -2.91 -13.47 -23.60
N PRO A 91 -3.82 -13.62 -22.62
CA PRO A 91 -5.15 -13.01 -22.70
C PRO A 91 -5.07 -11.49 -22.91
N PRO A 92 -5.99 -10.84 -23.65
CA PRO A 92 -5.95 -9.39 -23.82
C PRO A 92 -6.19 -8.64 -22.50
N PHE A 93 -5.79 -7.37 -22.46
CA PHE A 93 -6.17 -6.46 -21.38
C PHE A 93 -7.57 -5.93 -21.62
N GLU A 94 -8.35 -5.80 -20.54
CA GLU A 94 -9.70 -5.22 -20.59
C GLU A 94 -9.83 -4.07 -19.57
N PRO A 95 -9.96 -2.80 -20.03
CA PRO A 95 -9.80 -2.35 -21.43
C PRO A 95 -8.33 -2.46 -21.92
N PRO A 96 -8.07 -2.28 -23.24
CA PRO A 96 -6.72 -2.29 -23.78
C PRO A 96 -5.78 -1.25 -23.16
N LEU A 97 -4.48 -1.57 -23.16
CA LEU A 97 -3.45 -0.62 -22.74
C LEU A 97 -3.24 0.48 -23.79
N SER A 98 -3.02 1.71 -23.34
CA SER A 98 -2.63 2.82 -24.22
C SER A 98 -1.26 2.53 -24.86
N PRO A 99 -0.99 3.01 -26.09
CA PRO A 99 0.30 2.82 -26.73
C PRO A 99 1.48 3.33 -25.89
N ALA A 100 1.30 4.45 -25.19
CA ALA A 100 2.31 5.03 -24.30
C ALA A 100 2.62 4.12 -23.10
N LEU A 101 1.58 3.62 -22.41
CA LEU A 101 1.76 2.70 -21.29
C LEU A 101 2.38 1.38 -21.74
N LEU A 102 1.97 0.85 -22.90
CA LEU A 102 2.57 -0.34 -23.47
C LEU A 102 4.06 -0.15 -23.78
N CYS A 103 4.44 1.01 -24.32
CA CYS A 103 5.84 1.35 -24.58
C CYS A 103 6.67 1.42 -23.30
N HIS A 104 6.16 2.10 -22.26
CA HIS A 104 6.76 2.16 -20.93
C HIS A 104 7.00 0.75 -20.36
N LEU A 105 5.95 -0.08 -20.31
CA LEU A 105 6.05 -1.41 -19.71
C LEU A 105 6.96 -2.35 -20.51
N ARG A 106 7.02 -2.23 -21.85
CA ARG A 106 7.94 -3.00 -22.69
C ARG A 106 9.41 -2.71 -22.36
N ALA A 107 9.74 -1.49 -21.93
CA ALA A 107 11.08 -1.15 -21.48
C ALA A 107 11.43 -1.78 -20.11
N CYS A 108 10.42 -2.05 -19.29
CA CYS A 108 10.57 -2.62 -17.94
C CYS A 108 10.66 -4.15 -17.92
N VAL A 109 9.92 -4.83 -18.80
CA VAL A 109 9.83 -6.30 -18.87
C VAL A 109 10.96 -6.93 -19.70
N GLY A 110 11.04 -8.26 -19.73
CA GLY A 110 12.08 -9.02 -20.44
C GLY A 110 12.82 -10.00 -19.53
N PRO A 111 13.86 -10.68 -20.05
CA PRO A 111 14.61 -11.67 -19.28
C PRO A 111 15.13 -11.12 -17.95
N GLY A 112 14.97 -11.90 -16.88
CA GLY A 112 15.38 -11.57 -15.52
C GLY A 112 14.46 -10.59 -14.78
N ALA A 113 13.35 -10.14 -15.38
CA ALA A 113 12.42 -9.22 -14.72
C ALA A 113 11.78 -9.85 -13.47
N ALA A 114 11.43 -11.14 -13.53
CA ALA A 114 10.85 -11.86 -12.40
C ALA A 114 11.84 -11.98 -11.23
N MET A 115 13.08 -12.40 -11.54
CA MET A 115 14.12 -12.53 -10.52
C MET A 115 14.54 -11.17 -9.94
N ASN A 116 14.64 -10.11 -10.76
CA ASN A 116 14.87 -8.75 -10.28
C ASN A 116 13.82 -8.33 -9.24
N HIS A 117 12.55 -8.58 -9.54
CA HIS A 117 11.45 -8.24 -8.64
C HIS A 117 11.50 -9.06 -7.34
N HIS A 118 11.77 -10.36 -7.46
CA HIS A 118 11.89 -11.26 -6.31
C HIS A 118 13.04 -10.85 -5.37
N LEU A 119 14.20 -10.48 -5.92
CA LEU A 119 15.35 -10.03 -5.12
C LEU A 119 15.00 -8.82 -4.25
N HIS A 120 14.32 -7.83 -4.83
CA HIS A 120 13.84 -6.66 -4.09
C HIS A 120 12.71 -7.00 -3.11
N ALA A 121 11.86 -7.98 -3.43
CA ALA A 121 10.80 -8.45 -2.53
C ALA A 121 11.38 -9.09 -1.27
N SER A 122 12.37 -9.98 -1.43
CA SER A 122 13.05 -10.61 -0.30
C SER A 122 13.83 -9.59 0.53
N ALA A 123 14.52 -8.63 -0.10
CA ALA A 123 15.21 -7.57 0.63
C ALA A 123 14.25 -6.69 1.45
N ALA A 124 13.05 -6.43 0.94
CA ALA A 124 12.02 -5.69 1.67
C ALA A 124 11.41 -6.47 2.84
N GLU A 125 11.23 -7.79 2.67
CA GLU A 125 10.82 -8.71 3.73
C GLU A 125 11.87 -8.74 4.85
N ASP A 126 13.14 -9.01 4.51
CA ASP A 126 14.26 -9.03 5.45
C ASP A 126 14.41 -7.71 6.20
N ALA A 127 14.28 -6.58 5.50
CA ALA A 127 14.35 -5.25 6.13
C ALA A 127 13.22 -5.01 7.13
N LEU A 128 11.99 -5.44 6.82
CA LEU A 128 10.88 -5.31 7.77
C LEU A 128 11.11 -6.18 9.00
N GLU A 129 11.54 -7.43 8.82
CA GLU A 129 11.89 -8.33 9.92
C GLU A 129 12.98 -7.71 10.80
N GLU A 130 14.03 -7.17 10.21
CA GLU A 130 15.14 -6.53 10.93
C GLU A 130 14.65 -5.33 11.76
N GLU A 131 13.82 -4.45 11.20
CA GLU A 131 13.28 -3.29 11.92
C GLU A 131 12.38 -3.71 13.10
N ILE A 132 11.59 -4.79 12.94
CA ILE A 132 10.76 -5.36 14.02
C ILE A 132 11.63 -5.99 15.12
N LEU A 133 12.66 -6.75 14.73
CA LEU A 133 13.58 -7.38 15.68
C LEU A 133 14.38 -6.34 16.47
N LYS A 134 14.82 -5.26 15.83
CA LYS A 134 15.45 -4.12 16.50
C LYS A 134 14.51 -3.49 17.53
N ASP A 135 13.25 -3.28 17.18
CA ASP A 135 12.27 -2.71 18.10
C ASP A 135 11.98 -3.63 19.29
N ALA A 136 11.90 -4.94 19.07
CA ALA A 136 11.78 -5.92 20.16
C ALA A 136 12.98 -5.86 21.11
N ALA A 137 14.20 -5.77 20.56
CA ALA A 137 15.44 -5.65 21.34
C ALA A 137 15.49 -4.35 22.15
N VAL A 138 15.12 -3.20 21.54
CA VAL A 138 15.04 -1.90 22.24
C VAL A 138 14.05 -1.96 23.40
N LEU A 139 12.88 -2.57 23.20
CA LEU A 139 11.86 -2.69 24.24
C LEU A 139 12.20 -3.77 25.29
N GLY A 140 13.25 -4.57 25.08
CA GLY A 140 13.57 -5.72 25.93
C GLY A 140 12.48 -6.79 25.93
N GLN A 141 11.73 -6.92 24.82
CA GLN A 141 10.59 -7.81 24.67
C GLN A 141 10.93 -9.02 23.80
N SER A 142 10.39 -10.18 24.15
CA SER A 142 10.37 -11.35 23.26
C SER A 142 9.30 -11.19 22.16
N ALA A 143 9.36 -12.04 21.13
CA ALA A 143 8.34 -12.08 20.08
C ALA A 143 6.92 -12.33 20.62
N ALA A 144 6.78 -13.02 21.76
CA ALA A 144 5.50 -13.29 22.40
C ALA A 144 4.94 -12.08 23.18
N GLU A 145 5.81 -11.15 23.58
CA GLU A 145 5.47 -9.95 24.34
C GLU A 145 5.29 -8.73 23.44
N LEU A 146 5.96 -8.71 22.29
CA LEU A 146 5.87 -7.61 21.33
C LEU A 146 4.42 -7.34 20.95
N ARG A 147 4.02 -6.08 21.04
CA ARG A 147 2.71 -5.58 20.61
C ARG A 147 2.92 -4.46 19.59
N PHE A 148 1.90 -4.22 18.78
CA PHE A 148 1.94 -3.21 17.74
C PHE A 148 0.86 -2.15 17.96
N PHE A 149 1.24 -0.91 17.69
CA PHE A 149 0.36 0.24 17.65
C PHE A 149 -0.05 0.50 16.20
N LEU A 150 -1.36 0.57 15.94
CA LEU A 150 -1.92 0.74 14.60
C LEU A 150 -2.66 2.07 14.50
N VAL A 151 -2.32 2.87 13.49
CA VAL A 151 -3.08 4.07 13.10
C VAL A 151 -3.79 3.79 11.78
N PHE A 152 -5.10 3.67 11.80
CA PHE A 152 -5.89 3.25 10.64
C PHE A 152 -6.10 4.36 9.60
N ALA A 153 -6.41 3.94 8.38
CA ALA A 153 -6.92 4.77 7.30
C ALA A 153 -8.35 5.28 7.57
N GLN A 154 -8.89 6.07 6.63
CA GLN A 154 -10.33 6.37 6.61
C GLN A 154 -11.15 5.10 6.43
N GLU A 155 -10.75 4.27 5.46
CA GLU A 155 -11.22 2.90 5.32
C GLU A 155 -10.31 1.99 6.16
N VAL A 156 -10.85 1.42 7.23
CA VAL A 156 -10.05 0.61 8.17
C VAL A 156 -9.57 -0.70 7.56
N MET A 157 -10.26 -1.20 6.53
CA MET A 157 -10.02 -2.53 5.96
C MET A 157 -10.15 -2.54 4.44
N ASP A 158 -9.31 -3.31 3.77
CA ASP A 158 -9.45 -3.55 2.34
C ASP A 158 -10.43 -4.68 2.01
N GLY A 159 -10.81 -4.79 0.73
CA GLY A 159 -11.70 -5.85 0.25
C GLY A 159 -11.16 -7.29 0.35
N TYR A 160 -9.97 -7.49 0.93
CA TYR A 160 -9.38 -8.79 1.21
C TYR A 160 -9.36 -9.13 2.70
N GLY A 161 -9.95 -8.29 3.56
CA GLY A 161 -10.01 -8.50 5.00
C GLY A 161 -8.75 -8.09 5.75
N ARG A 162 -7.88 -7.25 5.17
CA ARG A 162 -6.67 -6.76 5.82
C ARG A 162 -6.89 -5.37 6.39
N LEU A 163 -6.39 -5.14 7.60
CA LEU A 163 -6.37 -3.83 8.21
C LEU A 163 -5.42 -2.90 7.47
N LEU A 164 -5.87 -1.67 7.19
CA LEU A 164 -5.09 -0.64 6.52
C LEU A 164 -4.56 0.35 7.55
N CYS A 165 -3.24 0.35 7.80
CA CYS A 165 -2.67 1.22 8.82
C CYS A 165 -1.22 1.69 8.57
N TYR A 166 -0.83 2.68 9.36
CA TYR A 166 0.56 2.90 9.75
C TYR A 166 0.84 2.03 10.98
N LEU A 167 1.84 1.15 10.88
CA LEU A 167 2.21 0.21 11.93
C LEU A 167 3.45 0.71 12.67
N ASN A 168 3.43 0.63 14.00
CA ASN A 168 4.59 0.91 14.85
C ASN A 168 4.63 -0.08 16.02
N ARG A 169 5.73 -0.10 16.77
CA ARG A 169 5.78 -0.81 18.05
C ARG A 169 4.83 -0.16 19.06
N GLU A 170 4.11 -0.98 19.82
CA GLU A 170 3.31 -0.50 20.95
C GLU A 170 4.25 -0.05 22.06
N GLN A 171 4.18 1.23 22.40
CA GLN A 171 5.07 1.85 23.37
C GLN A 171 4.25 2.88 24.16
N PRO A 172 3.63 2.50 25.30
CA PRO A 172 2.68 3.35 26.02
C PRO A 172 3.24 4.73 26.37
N ASP A 173 4.50 4.80 26.82
CA ASP A 173 5.23 6.06 26.92
C ASP A 173 6.04 6.28 25.64
N ALA A 174 5.65 7.27 24.85
CA ALA A 174 6.28 7.57 23.55
C ALA A 174 7.78 7.96 23.64
N ASN A 175 8.34 8.17 24.83
CA ASN A 175 9.75 8.55 25.02
C ASN A 175 10.59 7.53 25.81
N LEU A 176 10.00 6.43 26.29
CA LEU A 176 10.71 5.39 27.03
C LEU A 176 10.58 4.01 26.35
N PRO A 177 11.67 3.21 26.27
CA PRO A 177 13.03 3.49 26.75
C PRO A 177 13.80 4.52 25.89
N GLU A 178 13.29 4.81 24.70
CA GLU A 178 13.76 5.85 23.79
C GLU A 178 12.55 6.45 23.03
N PRO A 179 12.72 7.60 22.35
CA PRO A 179 11.66 8.16 21.51
C PRO A 179 11.12 7.13 20.51
N ARG A 180 9.79 7.01 20.43
CA ARG A 180 9.13 6.12 19.48
C ARG A 180 9.59 6.50 18.06
N PRO A 181 10.09 5.54 17.27
CA PRO A 181 10.55 5.83 15.92
C PRO A 181 9.35 6.17 15.02
N ARG A 182 9.65 6.60 13.79
CA ARG A 182 8.66 6.65 12.71
C ARG A 182 8.03 5.27 12.47
N SER A 183 6.89 5.24 11.79
CA SER A 183 6.22 3.97 11.50
C SER A 183 7.10 3.06 10.64
N TYR A 184 6.86 1.75 10.67
CA TYR A 184 7.57 0.81 9.78
C TYR A 184 7.40 1.19 8.31
N ASN A 185 6.23 1.71 7.92
CA ASN A 185 5.96 2.24 6.58
C ASN A 185 7.01 3.30 6.17
N GLU A 186 7.21 4.30 7.03
CA GLU A 186 8.14 5.42 6.77
C GLU A 186 9.60 4.99 6.84
N ARG A 187 9.93 4.06 7.75
CA ARG A 187 11.28 3.48 7.86
C ARG A 187 11.66 2.72 6.60
N LEU A 188 10.74 1.91 6.05
CA LEU A 188 10.98 1.18 4.81
C LEU A 188 11.13 2.12 3.58
N LEU A 189 10.39 3.24 3.53
CA LEU A 189 10.60 4.27 2.50
C LEU A 189 12.00 4.88 2.60
N ARG A 190 12.45 5.20 3.81
CA ARG A 190 13.79 5.76 4.05
C ARG A 190 14.91 4.77 3.68
N LEU A 191 14.69 3.48 3.89
CA LEU A 191 15.62 2.43 3.47
C LEU A 191 15.57 2.15 1.96
N GLY A 192 14.64 2.77 1.22
CA GLY A 192 14.43 2.51 -0.20
C GLY A 192 13.92 1.11 -0.50
N GLN A 193 13.35 0.38 0.47
CA GLN A 193 12.94 -1.02 0.30
C GLN A 193 11.52 -1.17 -0.25
N VAL A 194 10.74 -0.09 -0.24
CA VAL A 194 9.37 -0.06 -0.75
C VAL A 194 9.17 1.18 -1.62
N ALA A 195 8.28 1.08 -2.60
CA ALA A 195 7.91 2.23 -3.42
C ALA A 195 6.89 3.10 -2.65
N PRO A 196 6.91 4.43 -2.79
CA PRO A 196 5.81 5.27 -2.32
C PRO A 196 4.52 4.93 -3.10
N TYR A 197 3.43 4.77 -2.36
CA TYR A 197 2.11 4.53 -2.93
C TYR A 197 1.07 5.32 -2.16
N PHE A 198 1.13 6.63 -2.37
CA PHE A 198 0.31 7.62 -1.71
C PHE A 198 -1.10 7.59 -2.29
N ILE A 199 -2.04 6.97 -1.57
CA ILE A 199 -3.44 6.87 -2.00
C ILE A 199 -4.26 7.80 -1.13
N TRP A 200 -4.95 8.75 -1.76
CA TRP A 200 -5.93 9.60 -1.07
C TRP A 200 -7.15 8.78 -0.62
N PRO A 201 -7.75 9.05 0.56
CA PRO A 201 -7.36 10.03 1.57
C PRO A 201 -6.41 9.45 2.64
N ASN A 202 -5.80 8.29 2.40
CA ASN A 202 -5.18 7.45 3.43
C ASN A 202 -3.76 7.87 3.85
N ILE A 203 -3.34 9.08 3.47
CA ILE A 203 -2.05 9.66 3.86
C ILE A 203 -2.26 11.08 4.37
N ASN A 204 -1.33 11.59 5.17
CA ASN A 204 -1.37 12.99 5.59
C ASN A 204 -1.17 13.95 4.39
N PRO A 205 -1.73 15.17 4.45
CA PRO A 205 -2.62 15.69 5.49
C PRO A 205 -4.08 15.19 5.36
N PHE A 206 -4.41 14.47 4.30
CA PHE A 206 -5.78 14.09 3.95
C PHE A 206 -6.42 13.16 4.98
N LEU A 207 -5.63 12.25 5.55
CA LEU A 207 -6.08 11.30 6.57
C LEU A 207 -6.60 12.02 7.81
N ALA A 208 -5.82 12.98 8.32
CA ALA A 208 -6.20 13.75 9.49
C ALA A 208 -7.48 14.59 9.25
N LYS A 209 -7.65 15.13 8.04
CA LYS A 209 -8.86 15.89 7.66
C LYS A 209 -10.07 14.97 7.51
N GLY A 210 -9.93 13.84 6.81
CA GLY A 210 -11.01 12.89 6.59
C GLY A 210 -11.51 12.20 7.87
N GLN A 211 -10.61 11.95 8.83
CA GLN A 211 -10.98 11.32 10.10
C GLN A 211 -11.60 12.29 11.11
N ARG A 212 -11.17 13.56 11.12
CA ARG A 212 -11.66 14.56 12.09
C ARG A 212 -12.80 15.43 11.55
N GLY A 213 -12.98 15.45 10.24
CA GLY A 213 -13.97 16.27 9.55
C GLY A 213 -14.71 15.48 8.48
N SER A 214 -15.03 16.14 7.36
CA SER A 214 -15.68 15.49 6.22
C SER A 214 -14.64 14.98 5.22
N ILE A 215 -14.96 13.88 4.53
CA ILE A 215 -14.18 13.42 3.37
C ILE A 215 -14.01 14.51 2.29
N LEU A 216 -14.96 15.45 2.21
CA LEU A 216 -14.89 16.61 1.32
C LEU A 216 -13.74 17.56 1.69
N GLU A 217 -13.48 17.75 2.99
CA GLU A 217 -12.40 18.62 3.46
C GLU A 217 -11.00 18.02 3.21
N ALA A 218 -10.95 16.71 2.96
CA ALA A 218 -9.73 16.02 2.57
C ALA A 218 -9.37 16.27 1.09
N VAL A 219 -10.28 16.75 0.24
CA VAL A 219 -9.97 17.03 -1.17
C VAL A 219 -9.07 18.28 -1.24
N PRO A 220 -7.84 18.19 -1.80
CA PRO A 220 -7.00 19.37 -2.01
C PRO A 220 -7.67 20.33 -2.99
N ALA A 221 -7.51 21.64 -2.77
CA ALA A 221 -7.98 22.62 -3.74
C ALA A 221 -7.17 22.51 -5.04
N PRO A 222 -7.78 22.69 -6.23
CA PRO A 222 -7.03 22.76 -7.48
C PRO A 222 -5.95 23.86 -7.42
N GLY A 223 -4.80 23.61 -8.02
CA GLY A 223 -3.67 24.55 -8.02
C GLY A 223 -2.91 24.65 -6.68
N THR A 224 -3.05 23.65 -5.79
CA THR A 224 -2.40 23.67 -4.46
C THR A 224 -1.66 22.39 -4.09
N ALA A 225 -1.60 21.39 -4.98
CA ALA A 225 -1.07 20.07 -4.68
C ALA A 225 0.43 20.09 -4.27
N HIS A 226 1.28 20.78 -5.02
CA HIS A 226 2.69 20.92 -4.68
C HIS A 226 2.88 21.70 -3.38
N SER A 227 2.23 22.86 -3.27
CA SER A 227 2.26 23.70 -2.07
C SER A 227 1.82 22.94 -0.81
N LEU A 228 0.80 22.09 -0.93
CA LEU A 228 0.34 21.21 0.15
C LEU A 228 1.38 20.11 0.46
N ALA A 229 1.97 19.50 -0.56
CA ALA A 229 2.97 18.45 -0.39
C ALA A 229 4.30 18.92 0.21
N VAL A 230 4.62 20.22 0.14
CA VAL A 230 5.79 20.81 0.81
C VAL A 230 5.47 21.39 2.19
N SER A 231 4.23 21.79 2.44
CA SER A 231 3.82 22.40 3.72
C SER A 231 3.45 21.36 4.79
N ASP A 232 2.84 20.23 4.40
CA ASP A 232 2.56 19.14 5.33
C ASP A 232 3.85 18.39 5.73
N PRO A 233 4.24 18.34 7.01
CA PRO A 233 5.49 17.71 7.42
C PRO A 233 5.57 16.21 7.10
N ALA A 234 4.47 15.47 7.27
CA ALA A 234 4.48 14.02 7.09
C ALA A 234 4.65 13.63 5.61
N LEU A 235 3.86 14.26 4.71
CA LEU A 235 3.98 14.04 3.28
C LEU A 235 5.32 14.53 2.74
N ARG A 236 5.77 15.72 3.14
CA ARG A 236 7.07 16.26 2.74
C ARG A 236 8.21 15.31 3.13
N ASP A 237 8.24 14.88 4.38
CA ASP A 237 9.33 14.06 4.90
C ASP A 237 9.33 12.65 4.28
N ALA A 238 8.16 12.07 3.99
CA ALA A 238 8.05 10.82 3.26
C ALA A 238 8.61 10.95 1.83
N ARG A 239 8.24 12.02 1.11
CA ARG A 239 8.77 12.32 -0.23
C ARG A 239 10.28 12.53 -0.22
N GLN A 240 10.79 13.31 0.73
CA GLN A 240 12.23 13.54 0.88
C GLN A 240 13.00 12.25 1.20
N SER A 241 12.43 11.37 2.03
CA SER A 241 13.06 10.07 2.34
C SER A 241 13.24 9.21 1.08
N VAL A 242 12.23 9.18 0.22
CA VAL A 242 12.29 8.46 -1.06
C VAL A 242 13.27 9.13 -2.03
N GLN A 243 13.21 10.46 -2.15
CA GLN A 243 14.14 11.22 -3.00
C GLN A 243 15.59 10.97 -2.58
N GLU A 244 15.87 10.90 -1.28
CA GLU A 244 17.20 10.61 -0.75
C GLU A 244 17.63 9.18 -1.07
N ALA A 245 16.78 8.19 -0.81
CA ALA A 245 17.06 6.79 -1.13
C ALA A 245 17.36 6.61 -2.63
N ARG A 246 16.59 7.30 -3.49
CA ARG A 246 16.82 7.33 -4.94
C ARG A 246 18.14 8.00 -5.31
N ARG A 247 18.49 9.13 -4.69
CA ARG A 247 19.75 9.85 -4.94
C ARG A 247 20.97 9.01 -4.50
N GLN A 248 20.84 8.28 -3.40
CA GLN A 248 21.89 7.38 -2.90
C GLN A 248 21.98 6.08 -3.70
N GLY A 249 20.95 5.73 -4.47
CA GLY A 249 20.89 4.49 -5.23
C GLY A 249 20.80 3.25 -4.34
N ILE A 250 19.95 3.29 -3.31
CA ILE A 250 19.76 2.18 -2.35
C ILE A 250 18.42 1.47 -2.54
N GLY A 251 18.34 0.21 -2.08
CA GLY A 251 17.14 -0.62 -2.16
C GLY A 251 16.63 -0.77 -3.59
N ILE A 252 15.34 -0.48 -3.82
CA ILE A 252 14.69 -0.56 -5.13
C ILE A 252 15.28 0.43 -6.15
N TYR A 253 16.10 1.38 -5.72
CA TYR A 253 16.78 2.36 -6.57
C TYR A 253 18.24 1.98 -6.89
N HIS A 254 18.66 0.75 -6.58
CA HIS A 254 20.04 0.30 -6.76
C HIS A 254 20.59 0.60 -8.16
N ALA A 255 21.72 1.29 -8.26
CA ALA A 255 22.21 1.85 -9.53
C ALA A 255 22.44 0.80 -10.63
N SER A 256 22.96 -0.39 -10.29
CA SER A 256 23.20 -1.47 -11.27
C SER A 256 22.02 -2.41 -11.47
N GLN A 257 21.04 -2.39 -10.56
CA GLN A 257 19.93 -3.34 -10.57
C GLN A 257 18.67 -2.71 -9.96
N PRO A 258 18.16 -1.59 -10.52
CA PRO A 258 16.97 -0.96 -9.97
C PRO A 258 15.78 -1.91 -10.14
N LEU A 259 14.76 -1.73 -9.31
CA LEU A 259 13.49 -2.41 -9.49
C LEU A 259 12.90 -2.03 -10.85
N ARG A 260 12.65 -3.03 -11.70
CA ARG A 260 12.21 -2.81 -13.07
C ARG A 260 10.72 -2.53 -13.20
N LEU A 261 9.91 -3.21 -12.39
CA LEU A 261 8.46 -3.07 -12.35
C LEU A 261 8.02 -2.65 -10.96
N HIS A 262 7.13 -1.66 -10.86
CA HIS A 262 6.47 -1.36 -9.61
C HIS A 262 5.58 -2.54 -9.17
N PRO A 263 5.32 -2.72 -7.87
CA PRO A 263 4.56 -3.89 -7.41
C PRO A 263 3.13 -3.90 -7.94
N PHE A 264 2.46 -2.75 -8.00
CA PHE A 264 1.15 -2.63 -8.64
C PHE A 264 1.17 -2.96 -10.15
N GLU A 265 2.29 -2.75 -10.86
CA GLU A 265 2.44 -3.11 -12.28
C GLU A 265 2.42 -4.63 -12.46
N VAL A 266 3.17 -5.37 -11.64
CA VAL A 266 3.10 -6.85 -11.62
C VAL A 266 1.66 -7.32 -11.40
N ARG A 267 0.95 -6.72 -10.43
CA ARG A 267 -0.43 -7.09 -10.11
C ARG A 267 -1.36 -6.89 -11.30
N PHE A 268 -1.28 -5.76 -11.99
CA PHE A 268 -2.20 -5.45 -13.08
C PHE A 268 -1.82 -6.21 -14.38
N LEU A 269 -0.52 -6.44 -14.62
CA LEU A 269 -0.03 -7.30 -15.71
C LEU A 269 -0.56 -8.73 -15.56
N SER A 270 -0.52 -9.27 -14.35
CA SER A 270 -1.07 -10.60 -14.04
C SER A 270 -2.59 -10.65 -14.19
N ARG A 271 -3.29 -9.65 -13.63
CA ARG A 271 -4.77 -9.59 -13.66
C ARG A 271 -5.35 -9.31 -15.04
N ARG A 272 -4.51 -8.88 -16.00
CA ARG A 272 -4.93 -8.41 -17.34
C ARG A 272 -5.94 -7.26 -17.27
N ARG A 273 -5.72 -6.38 -16.31
CA ARG A 273 -6.53 -5.16 -16.11
C ARG A 273 -5.59 -3.96 -16.05
N PRO A 274 -5.86 -2.85 -16.75
CA PRO A 274 -5.06 -1.64 -16.60
C PRO A 274 -5.22 -1.03 -15.20
N PRO A 275 -4.32 -0.11 -14.81
CA PRO A 275 -4.54 0.72 -13.62
C PRO A 275 -5.83 1.54 -13.77
N ASP A 276 -6.53 1.76 -12.67
CA ASP A 276 -7.84 2.42 -12.58
C ASP A 276 -7.83 3.72 -11.75
N ARG A 277 -6.77 3.96 -11.00
CA ARG A 277 -6.61 5.14 -10.14
C ARG A 277 -6.05 6.32 -10.92
N TRP A 278 -6.71 7.47 -10.81
CA TRP A 278 -6.23 8.73 -11.36
C TRP A 278 -5.07 9.26 -10.52
N VAL A 279 -4.29 10.17 -11.07
CA VAL A 279 -3.09 10.68 -10.39
C VAL A 279 -3.07 12.21 -10.38
N ILE A 280 -2.69 12.79 -9.25
CA ILE A 280 -2.27 14.18 -9.13
C ILE A 280 -0.74 14.20 -9.06
N ASP A 281 -0.12 15.09 -9.83
CA ASP A 281 1.32 15.34 -9.77
C ASP A 281 1.64 16.32 -8.63
N LEU A 282 2.24 15.82 -7.56
CA LEU A 282 2.65 16.60 -6.38
C LEU A 282 3.90 17.48 -6.63
N SER A 283 4.47 17.43 -7.83
CA SER A 283 5.53 18.37 -8.24
C SER A 283 4.97 19.66 -8.85
N LEU A 284 3.66 19.71 -9.14
CA LEU A 284 3.00 20.84 -9.80
C LEU A 284 1.82 21.39 -8.96
N ASP A 285 1.57 22.69 -9.09
CA ASP A 285 0.36 23.36 -8.59
C ASP A 285 -0.59 23.60 -9.77
N ASP A 286 -1.01 22.52 -10.43
CA ASP A 286 -2.05 22.55 -11.47
C ASP A 286 -3.40 22.01 -10.94
N ASP A 287 -4.38 21.93 -11.83
CA ASP A 287 -5.73 21.48 -11.56
C ASP A 287 -6.10 20.21 -12.35
N VAL A 288 -5.11 19.39 -12.74
CA VAL A 288 -5.33 18.25 -13.65
C VAL A 288 -5.29 16.91 -12.90
N LEU A 289 -6.33 16.11 -13.09
CA LEU A 289 -6.34 14.69 -12.76
C LEU A 289 -5.81 13.92 -13.96
N ILE A 290 -4.61 13.36 -13.83
CA ILE A 290 -3.95 12.54 -14.86
C ILE A 290 -4.66 11.18 -14.96
N GLN A 291 -4.89 10.74 -16.19
CA GLN A 291 -5.58 9.47 -16.44
C GLN A 291 -4.79 8.28 -15.86
N PRO A 292 -5.48 7.22 -15.41
CA PRO A 292 -4.81 6.09 -14.77
C PRO A 292 -3.69 5.45 -15.58
N GLN A 293 -3.78 5.38 -16.90
CA GLN A 293 -2.73 4.79 -17.74
C GLN A 293 -1.54 5.72 -18.00
N ASN A 294 -1.65 7.01 -17.63
CA ASN A 294 -0.63 8.03 -17.85
C ASN A 294 0.22 8.32 -16.60
N TYR A 295 0.10 7.54 -15.51
CA TYR A 295 0.88 7.73 -14.28
C TYR A 295 2.40 7.79 -14.51
N HIS A 296 2.89 7.05 -15.52
CA HIS A 296 4.31 6.93 -15.84
C HIS A 296 4.91 8.24 -16.39
N THR A 297 4.06 9.20 -16.79
CA THR A 297 4.49 10.53 -17.24
C THR A 297 5.02 11.39 -16.08
N ILE A 298 4.63 11.08 -14.84
CA ILE A 298 5.22 11.67 -13.63
C ILE A 298 6.50 10.87 -13.33
N GLN A 299 7.67 11.49 -13.52
CA GLN A 299 8.96 10.80 -13.51
C GLN A 299 9.25 10.07 -12.18
N HIS A 300 8.88 10.68 -11.06
CA HIS A 300 9.25 10.21 -9.73
C HIS A 300 8.02 9.68 -8.99
N ALA A 301 8.15 8.49 -8.39
CA ALA A 301 7.03 7.83 -7.74
C ALA A 301 6.56 8.59 -6.49
N GLU A 302 7.48 9.28 -5.81
CA GLU A 302 7.19 10.15 -4.67
C GLU A 302 6.35 11.38 -5.03
N ASP A 303 6.17 11.68 -6.31
CA ASP A 303 5.35 12.80 -6.77
C ASP A 303 3.94 12.37 -7.21
N ARG A 304 3.58 11.10 -7.04
CA ARG A 304 2.29 10.55 -7.48
C ARG A 304 1.31 10.43 -6.32
N LEU A 305 0.24 11.22 -6.33
CA LEU A 305 -0.91 11.04 -5.44
C LEU A 305 -2.05 10.34 -6.18
N TRP A 306 -2.35 9.11 -5.77
CA TRP A 306 -3.35 8.25 -6.40
C TRP A 306 -4.74 8.50 -5.84
N ILE A 307 -5.71 8.71 -6.71
CA ILE A 307 -7.12 8.93 -6.38
C ILE A 307 -7.94 7.73 -6.88
N PRO A 308 -8.59 6.97 -5.99
CA PRO A 308 -9.52 5.91 -6.40
C PRO A 308 -10.66 6.46 -7.27
N GLN A 309 -11.09 5.66 -8.25
CA GLN A 309 -12.03 6.08 -9.28
C GLN A 309 -13.38 6.55 -8.70
N GLU A 310 -13.82 5.91 -7.63
CA GLU A 310 -15.04 6.20 -6.89
C GLU A 310 -15.07 7.61 -6.29
N TYR A 311 -13.89 8.21 -6.03
CA TYR A 311 -13.78 9.54 -5.44
C TYR A 311 -13.62 10.67 -6.47
N ILE A 312 -13.41 10.35 -7.75
CA ILE A 312 -13.21 11.35 -8.80
C ILE A 312 -14.35 12.37 -8.91
N PRO A 313 -15.65 12.01 -8.74
CA PRO A 313 -16.71 13.00 -8.74
C PRO A 313 -16.48 14.13 -7.71
N LEU A 314 -15.95 13.82 -6.51
CA LEU A 314 -15.66 14.81 -5.47
C LEU A 314 -14.60 15.83 -5.93
N PHE A 315 -13.55 15.34 -6.60
CA PHE A 315 -12.49 16.20 -7.12
C PHE A 315 -13.02 17.10 -8.25
N VAL A 316 -13.83 16.55 -9.15
CA VAL A 316 -14.43 17.34 -10.24
C VAL A 316 -15.38 18.41 -9.69
N GLU A 317 -16.18 18.09 -8.68
CA GLU A 317 -17.04 19.05 -7.99
C GLU A 317 -16.22 20.15 -7.28
N ALA A 318 -15.07 19.80 -6.72
CA ALA A 318 -14.12 20.75 -6.13
C ALA A 318 -13.35 21.59 -7.18
N GLY A 319 -13.58 21.38 -8.48
CA GLY A 319 -13.01 22.18 -9.57
C GLY A 319 -11.81 21.54 -10.29
N TRP A 320 -11.45 20.29 -9.99
CA TRP A 320 -10.40 19.59 -10.72
C TRP A 320 -10.85 19.19 -12.12
N ARG A 321 -9.94 19.30 -13.10
CA ARG A 321 -10.18 18.93 -14.49
C ARG A 321 -9.61 17.55 -14.78
N ARG A 322 -10.39 16.67 -15.39
CA ARG A 322 -9.85 15.42 -15.94
C ARG A 322 -8.93 15.73 -17.12
N GLN A 323 -7.78 15.07 -17.19
CA GLN A 323 -6.91 15.12 -18.36
C GLN A 323 -7.71 14.72 -19.61
N ALA A 324 -7.63 15.57 -20.65
CA ALA A 324 -8.27 15.31 -21.93
C ALA A 324 -7.76 13.99 -22.53
N CYS A 325 -8.67 13.24 -23.15
CA CYS A 325 -8.36 12.01 -23.87
C CYS A 325 -7.53 12.28 -25.13
#